data_AF-A0A257PDS8-F1
#
_entry.id   AF-A0A257PDS8-F1
#
_cell.length_a   1.000
_cell.length_b   1.000
_cell.length_c   1.000
_cell.angle_alpha   90.00
_cell.angle_beta   90.00
_cell.angle_gamma   90.00
#
_symmetry.space_group_name_H-M   'P 1'
#
loop_
_entity.id
_entity.type
_entity.pdbx_description
1 polymer ?
#
loop_
_entity_poly.entity_id
_entity_poly.type
_entity_poly.pdbx_seq_one_letter_code
_entity_poly.pdbx_strand_id
1 'polypeptide(L)' 'MTQHQALPEEPFGQTPDGRTAWAFTLANDRLRVRITDYGGRMVSIEAPDRHGTIGHVLLGFDDA' A
#
# COMPACT_ATOMS: atom_id res chain seq x y z
N MET A 1 3.51 20.27 17.69
CA MET A 1 4.07 19.08 16.99
C MET A 1 2.91 18.16 16.70
N THR A 2 2.41 18.14 15.46
CA THR A 2 1.30 17.26 15.08
C THR A 2 1.87 15.87 14.80
N GLN A 3 1.63 14.91 15.69
CA GLN A 3 1.98 13.52 15.42
C GLN A 3 1.12 13.01 14.27
N HIS A 4 1.76 12.56 13.20
CA HIS A 4 1.10 11.79 12.15
C HIS A 4 1.35 10.32 12.49
N GLN A 5 0.41 9.69 13.19
CA GLN A 5 0.44 8.24 13.36
C GLN A 5 -0.10 7.62 12.06
N ALA A 6 0.73 6.82 11.39
CA ALA A 6 0.27 5.93 10.33
C ALA A 6 -0.45 4.76 10.99
N LEU A 7 -1.78 4.86 11.10
CA LEU A 7 -2.61 3.74 11.54
C LEU A 7 -2.81 2.81 10.34
N PRO A 8 -2.76 1.48 10.54
CA PRO A 8 -3.06 0.54 9.47
C PRO A 8 -4.51 0.73 9.02
N GLU A 9 -4.71 0.74 7.71
CA GLU A 9 -6.03 0.99 7.13
C GLU A 9 -6.84 -0.31 7.04
N GLU A 10 -6.17 -1.43 6.76
CA GLU A 10 -6.83 -2.72 6.57
C GLU A 10 -5.89 -3.93 6.80
N PRO A 11 -6.43 -5.09 7.21
CA PRO A 11 -5.67 -6.34 7.23
C PRO A 11 -5.17 -6.71 5.82
N PHE A 12 -3.87 -7.00 5.71
CA PHE A 12 -3.28 -7.55 4.49
C PHE A 12 -3.41 -9.08 4.43
N GLY A 13 -3.25 -9.75 5.58
CA GLY A 13 -3.34 -11.21 5.69
C GLY A 13 -2.91 -11.70 7.08
N GLN A 14 -2.85 -13.01 7.26
CA GLN A 14 -2.25 -13.63 8.45
C GLN A 14 -0.97 -14.37 8.08
N THR A 15 0.06 -14.20 8.90
CA THR A 15 1.29 -14.97 8.80
C THR A 15 1.10 -16.38 9.36
N PRO A 16 1.99 -17.35 9.04
CA PRO A 16 1.86 -18.73 9.53
C PRO A 16 1.88 -18.87 11.07
N ASP A 17 2.47 -17.91 11.77
CA ASP A 17 2.48 -17.80 13.24
C ASP A 17 1.23 -17.09 13.81
N GLY A 18 0.26 -16.73 12.96
CA GLY A 18 -1.03 -16.16 13.37
C GLY A 18 -1.03 -14.65 13.62
N ARG A 19 0.04 -13.93 13.26
CA ARG A 19 0.07 -12.46 13.34
C ARG A 19 -0.66 -11.87 12.13
N THR A 20 -1.52 -10.88 12.38
CA THR A 20 -2.07 -10.06 11.30
C THR A 20 -0.98 -9.19 10.69
N ALA A 21 -0.72 -9.38 9.41
CA ALA A 21 -0.03 -8.42 8.57
C ALA A 21 -1.00 -7.31 8.17
N TRP A 22 -0.53 -6.07 8.15
CA TRP A 22 -1.33 -4.89 7.85
C TRP A 22 -0.88 -4.23 6.56
N ALA A 23 -1.83 -3.58 5.88
CA ALA A 23 -1.56 -2.70 4.76
C ALA A 23 -1.84 -1.24 5.15
N PHE A 24 -1.05 -0.35 4.56
CA PHE A 24 -1.09 1.09 4.75
C PHE A 24 -1.15 1.75 3.39
N THR A 25 -2.03 2.74 3.21
CA THR A 25 -2.05 3.57 2.01
C THR A 25 -1.40 4.91 2.28
N LEU A 26 -0.52 5.33 1.38
CA LEU A 26 0.03 6.67 1.31
C LEU A 26 -0.52 7.31 0.03
N ALA A 27 -1.22 8.43 0.16
CA ALA A 27 -1.83 9.11 -0.98
C ALA A 27 -1.55 10.62 -0.98
N ASN A 28 -1.38 11.17 -2.17
CA ASN A 28 -1.43 12.60 -2.45
C ASN A 28 -2.13 12.81 -3.80
N ASP A 29 -2.17 14.05 -4.29
CA ASP A 29 -2.86 14.41 -5.54
C ASP A 29 -2.31 13.72 -6.81
N ARG A 30 -1.15 13.06 -6.72
CA ARG A 30 -0.46 12.46 -7.87
C ARG A 30 -0.22 10.97 -7.73
N LEU A 31 -0.11 10.43 -6.53
CA LEU A 31 0.27 9.04 -6.29
C LEU A 31 -0.60 8.44 -5.20
N ARG A 32 -0.92 7.16 -5.37
CA ARG A 32 -1.43 6.28 -4.32
C ARG A 32 -0.50 5.07 -4.23
N VAL A 33 0.01 4.80 -3.05
CA VAL A 33 0.94 3.69 -2.78
C VAL A 33 0.40 2.87 -1.63
N ARG A 34 0.32 1.55 -1.80
CA ARG A 34 -0.03 0.62 -0.73
C ARG A 34 1.21 -0.16 -0.30
N ILE A 35 1.48 -0.24 0.99
CA ILE A 35 2.66 -0.90 1.58
C ILE A 35 2.18 -1.83 2.70
N THR A 36 2.82 -2.99 2.87
CA THR A 36 2.55 -3.89 4.00
C THR A 36 3.69 -3.91 5.02
N ASP A 37 3.36 -4.09 6.30
CA ASP A 37 4.35 -4.39 7.35
C ASP A 37 4.89 -5.82 7.27
N TYR A 38 4.33 -6.67 6.40
CA TYR A 38 4.88 -7.97 6.08
C TYR A 38 6.09 -7.83 5.16
N GLY A 39 7.28 -7.78 5.77
CA GLY A 39 8.54 -7.62 5.04
C GLY A 39 8.76 -6.24 4.42
N GLY A 40 7.90 -5.26 4.71
CA GLY A 40 8.04 -3.89 4.19
C GLY A 40 7.80 -3.77 2.68
N ARG A 41 7.06 -4.71 2.08
CA ARG A 41 6.87 -4.79 0.64
C ARG A 41 5.87 -3.73 0.14
N MET A 42 6.18 -3.13 -1.02
CA MET A 42 5.19 -2.36 -1.79
C MET A 42 4.19 -3.30 -2.44
N VAL A 43 2.91 -3.06 -2.18
CA VAL A 43 1.78 -3.86 -2.69
C VAL A 43 1.28 -3.29 -4.01
N SER A 44 1.06 -1.98 -4.08
CA SER A 44 0.65 -1.30 -5.31
C SER A 44 1.21 0.12 -5.39
N ILE A 45 1.40 0.59 -6.62
CA ILE A 45 1.66 2.00 -6.94
C ILE A 45 0.73 2.37 -8.09
N GLU A 46 -0.10 3.37 -7.87
CA GLU A 46 -0.94 4.00 -8.87
C GLU A 46 -0.39 5.39 -9.18
N ALA A 47 -0.17 5.66 -10.47
CA ALA A 47 0.40 6.91 -10.96
C ALA A 47 -0.27 7.36 -12.27
N PRO A 48 -0.38 8.67 -12.53
CA PRO A 48 -0.86 9.20 -13.79
C PRO A 48 0.20 9.05 -14.88
N ASP A 49 -0.24 8.74 -16.10
CA ASP A 49 0.56 8.90 -17.30
C ASP A 49 0.62 10.38 -17.74
N ARG A 50 1.23 10.64 -18.91
CA ARG A 50 1.34 11.99 -19.48
C ARG A 50 -0.01 12.66 -19.80
N HIS A 51 -1.09 11.90 -19.87
CA HIS A 51 -2.45 12.36 -20.13
C HIS A 51 -3.30 12.42 -18.85
N GLY A 52 -2.70 12.14 -17.68
CA GLY A 52 -3.40 12.13 -16.39
C GLY A 52 -4.17 10.84 -16.11
N THR A 53 -4.03 9.82 -16.96
CA THR A 53 -4.72 8.54 -16.77
C THR A 53 -3.98 7.74 -15.70
N ILE A 54 -4.67 7.40 -14.61
CA ILE A 54 -4.11 6.62 -13.50
C ILE A 54 -3.99 5.15 -13.90
N GLY A 55 -2.84 4.53 -13.62
CA GLY A 55 -2.62 3.11 -13.78
C GLY A 55 -1.65 2.51 -12.77
N HIS A 56 -1.69 1.19 -12.62
CA HIS A 56 -0.73 0.45 -11.81
C HIS A 56 0.61 0.35 -12.52
N VAL A 57 1.69 0.69 -11.82
CA VAL A 57 3.05 0.72 -12.37
C VAL A 57 4.02 -0.21 -11.64
N LEU A 58 3.53 -0.97 -10.67
CA LEU A 58 4.30 -1.95 -9.92
C LEU A 58 3.87 -3.38 -10.30
N LEU A 59 4.84 -4.25 -10.55
CA LEU A 59 4.57 -5.68 -10.68
C LEU A 59 4.14 -6.24 -9.32
N GLY A 60 3.01 -6.94 -9.31
CA GLY A 60 2.40 -7.42 -8.08
C GLY A 60 1.70 -8.76 -8.29
N PHE A 61 1.02 -9.17 -7.23
CA PHE A 61 0.08 -10.28 -7.26
C PHE A 61 -1.31 -9.67 -7.08
N ASP A 62 -2.30 -10.23 -7.75
CA ASP A 62 -3.69 -9.78 -7.61
C ASP A 62 -4.26 -10.14 -6.23
N ASP A 63 -3.70 -11.17 -5.58
CA ASP A 63 -4.07 -11.69 -4.27
C ASP A 63 -2.85 -11.89 -3.35
N ALA A 64 -3.11 -11.90 -2.03
CA ALA A 64 -2.11 -12.13 -0.98
C ALA A 64 -1.95 -13.63 -0.62
#